data_AF-A0A0J6EB66-F1
#
_entry.id   AF-A0A0J6EB66-F1
#
_cell.length_a   1.000
_cell.length_b   1.000
_cell.length_c   1.000
_cell.angle_alpha   90.00
_cell.angle_beta   90.00
_cell.angle_gamma   90.00
#
_symmetry.space_group_name_H-M   'P 1'
#
loop_
_entity.id
_entity.type
_entity.pdbx_description
1 polymer ?
#
loop_
_entity_poly.entity_id
_entity_poly.type
_entity_poly.pdbx_seq_one_letter_code
_entity_poly.pdbx_strand_id
1 'polypeptide(L)'
;MGGSITVLLGTAVLANWPVAGGVPAAWGQQRLAGSCPLLVPPGQADSQPLRIDPSQVAAKNARGCLSEADAIYGPDGCPVRLCGRGSGVIELPAP
;
A
#
# COMPACT_ATOMS: atom_id res chain seq x y z
N MET A 1 47.22 -27.49 -30.93
CA MET A 1 48.21 -26.47 -30.57
C MET A 1 47.44 -25.15 -30.54
N GLY A 2 46.88 -24.70 -29.43
CA GLY A 2 47.60 -24.26 -28.24
C GLY A 2 47.69 -22.74 -28.30
N GLY A 3 46.60 -22.04 -27.94
CA GLY A 3 46.54 -20.57 -27.92
C GLY A 3 46.12 -20.11 -26.53
N SER A 4 47.11 -19.71 -25.74
CA SER A 4 47.01 -19.38 -24.32
C SER A 4 46.10 -18.19 -24.04
N ILE A 5 45.18 -18.36 -23.08
CA ILE A 5 44.37 -17.28 -22.52
C ILE A 5 45.24 -16.54 -21.51
N THR A 6 45.72 -15.36 -21.87
CA THR A 6 46.40 -14.44 -20.95
C THR A 6 45.35 -13.80 -20.04
N VAL A 7 45.21 -14.32 -18.82
CA VAL A 7 44.44 -13.68 -17.75
C VAL A 7 45.28 -12.54 -17.20
N LEU A 8 45.00 -11.31 -17.65
CA LEU A 8 45.49 -10.11 -16.99
C LEU A 8 44.76 -9.97 -15.66
N LEU A 9 45.50 -10.22 -14.57
CA LEU A 9 45.15 -9.81 -13.22
C LEU A 9 44.98 -8.29 -13.17
N GLY A 10 43.73 -7.84 -13.24
CA GLY A 10 43.32 -6.49 -12.88
C GLY A 10 42.61 -6.55 -11.54
N THR A 11 43.33 -6.28 -10.45
CA THR A 11 42.75 -6.02 -9.13
C THR A 11 41.92 -4.75 -9.16
N ALA A 12 40.60 -4.88 -9.34
CA ALA A 12 39.64 -3.83 -9.01
C ALA A 12 39.04 -4.14 -7.63
N VAL A 13 39.44 -3.30 -6.68
CA VAL A 13 39.00 -3.25 -5.30
C VAL A 13 37.48 -2.98 -5.23
N LEU A 14 36.79 -3.86 -4.53
CA LEU A 14 35.55 -3.67 -3.75
C LEU A 14 34.53 -2.64 -4.26
N ALA A 15 33.52 -3.13 -4.99
CA ALA A 15 32.17 -2.55 -4.94
C ALA A 15 31.15 -3.68 -4.74
N ASN A 16 31.31 -4.44 -3.66
CA ASN A 16 30.29 -5.38 -3.19
C ASN A 16 29.20 -4.58 -2.46
N TRP A 17 28.40 -3.82 -3.21
CA TRP A 17 27.18 -3.27 -2.65
C TRP A 17 26.18 -4.41 -2.49
N PRO A 18 25.67 -4.67 -1.27
CA PRO A 18 24.50 -5.51 -1.15
C PRO A 18 23.39 -4.80 -1.91
N VAL A 19 22.91 -5.43 -2.98
CA VAL A 19 21.55 -5.20 -3.47
C VAL A 19 20.64 -5.56 -2.29
N ALA A 20 20.36 -4.55 -1.45
CA ALA A 20 19.28 -4.59 -0.50
C ALA A 20 18.03 -4.84 -1.34
N GLY A 21 17.50 -6.05 -1.22
CA GLY A 21 16.29 -6.48 -1.90
C GLY A 21 15.25 -5.38 -1.76
N GLY A 22 14.72 -4.93 -2.90
CA GLY A 22 13.52 -4.13 -2.94
C GLY A 22 12.41 -4.95 -2.31
N VAL A 23 12.22 -4.79 -1.01
CA VAL A 23 10.95 -5.10 -0.37
C VAL A 23 9.93 -4.20 -1.08
N PRO A 24 8.90 -4.75 -1.75
CA PRO A 24 7.77 -3.90 -2.05
C PRO A 24 7.34 -3.30 -0.72
N ALA A 25 7.04 -2.00 -0.73
CA ALA A 25 6.42 -1.33 0.39
C ALA A 25 5.03 -1.95 0.58
N ALA A 26 4.97 -3.16 1.12
CA ALA A 26 3.84 -3.64 1.85
C ALA A 26 3.84 -2.77 3.11
N TRP A 27 3.05 -1.71 3.07
CA TRP A 27 2.54 -1.06 4.27
C TRP A 27 1.65 -2.08 4.96
N GLY A 28 2.25 -3.16 5.45
CA GLY A 28 1.67 -4.10 6.38
C GLY A 28 1.63 -3.38 7.71
N GLN A 29 0.70 -2.43 7.82
CA GLN A 29 0.28 -1.92 9.10
C GLN A 29 -0.10 -3.15 9.90
N GLN A 30 0.63 -3.40 10.99
CA GLN A 30 0.34 -4.46 11.93
C GLN A 30 -1.07 -4.18 12.48
N ARG A 31 -2.10 -4.71 11.82
CA ARG A 31 -3.50 -4.48 12.18
C ARG A 31 -3.71 -5.12 13.54
N LEU A 32 -4.36 -4.41 14.46
CA LEU A 32 -5.01 -5.08 15.58
C LEU A 32 -5.95 -6.13 14.97
N ALA A 33 -5.88 -7.38 15.41
CA ALA A 33 -6.74 -8.44 14.90
C ALA A 33 -8.21 -7.99 14.95
N GLY A 34 -8.87 -7.91 13.78
CA GLY A 34 -10.24 -7.41 13.64
C GLY A 34 -10.39 -5.96 13.16
N SER A 35 -9.31 -5.17 13.07
CA SER A 35 -9.31 -3.81 12.52
C SER A 35 -9.10 -3.80 11.00
N CYS A 36 -9.73 -2.85 10.31
CA CYS A 36 -9.59 -2.67 8.87
C CYS A 36 -8.30 -1.94 8.50
N PRO A 37 -7.81 -2.08 7.25
CA PRO A 37 -6.72 -1.24 6.75
C PRO A 37 -7.09 0.25 6.85
N LEU A 38 -6.13 1.09 7.24
CA LEU A 38 -6.33 2.53 7.25
C LEU A 38 -6.29 3.06 5.81
N LEU A 39 -7.31 3.82 5.42
CA LEU A 39 -7.41 4.53 4.13
C LEU A 39 -7.12 6.02 4.27
N VAL A 40 -7.17 6.53 5.50
CA VAL A 40 -6.90 7.94 5.87
C VAL A 40 -5.52 8.06 6.51
N PRO A 41 -4.92 9.26 6.58
CA PRO A 41 -3.69 9.48 7.33
C PRO A 41 -3.86 9.12 8.82
N PRO A 42 -2.80 8.68 9.54
CA PRO A 42 -2.89 8.29 10.95
C PRO A 42 -3.47 9.37 11.88
N GLY A 43 -3.20 10.65 11.60
CA GLY A 43 -3.74 11.78 12.36
C GLY A 43 -5.23 12.08 12.09
N GLN A 44 -5.87 11.33 11.18
CA GLN A 44 -7.28 11.46 10.81
C GLN A 44 -8.03 10.14 10.98
N ALA A 45 -7.53 9.22 11.83
CA ALA A 45 -8.11 7.90 12.02
C ALA A 45 -9.60 7.95 12.42
N ASP A 46 -10.06 9.02 13.07
CA ASP A 46 -11.49 9.20 13.41
C ASP A 46 -12.40 9.37 12.18
N SER A 47 -11.82 9.78 11.04
CA SER A 47 -12.52 9.87 9.75
C SER A 47 -12.50 8.55 8.96
N GLN A 48 -11.88 7.50 9.51
CA GLN A 48 -11.88 6.17 8.90
C GLN A 48 -13.28 5.57 8.94
N PRO A 49 -13.88 5.22 7.79
CA PRO A 49 -15.13 4.47 7.78
C PRO A 49 -14.98 3.15 8.53
N LEU A 50 -15.96 2.85 9.38
CA LEU A 50 -15.95 1.65 10.21
C LEU A 50 -16.22 0.41 9.38
N ARG A 51 -15.77 -0.74 9.88
CA ARG A 51 -16.17 -2.04 9.35
C ARG A 51 -17.69 -2.20 9.42
N ILE A 52 -18.28 -2.77 8.38
CA ILE A 52 -19.68 -3.19 8.36
C ILE A 52 -19.79 -4.71 8.38
N ASP A 53 -20.98 -5.24 8.68
CA ASP A 53 -21.23 -6.67 8.56
C ASP A 53 -21.14 -7.12 7.08
N PRO A 54 -20.49 -8.26 6.76
CA PRO A 54 -20.39 -8.78 5.39
C PRO A 54 -21.74 -8.88 4.66
N SER A 55 -22.83 -9.19 5.38
CA SER A 55 -24.18 -9.27 4.80
C SER A 55 -24.71 -7.91 4.30
N GLN A 56 -24.17 -6.80 4.81
CA GLN A 56 -24.58 -5.44 4.45
C GLN A 56 -23.79 -4.88 3.27
N VAL A 57 -22.68 -5.51 2.88
CA VAL A 57 -21.75 -5.01 1.85
C VAL A 57 -22.46 -4.84 0.51
N ALA A 58 -23.21 -5.85 0.06
CA ALA A 58 -23.90 -5.80 -1.22
C ALA A 58 -24.89 -4.63 -1.29
N ALA A 59 -25.73 -4.48 -0.27
CA ALA A 59 -26.71 -3.41 -0.20
C ALA A 59 -26.05 -2.02 -0.06
N LYS A 60 -25.00 -1.89 0.76
CA LYS A 60 -24.26 -0.63 0.93
C LYS A 60 -23.61 -0.21 -0.39
N ASN A 61 -22.89 -1.11 -1.05
CA ASN A 61 -22.21 -0.83 -2.31
C ASN A 61 -23.20 -0.57 -3.46
N ALA A 62 -24.37 -1.23 -3.47
CA ALA A 62 -25.42 -0.99 -4.47
C ALA A 62 -26.02 0.42 -4.38
N ARG A 63 -26.06 1.02 -3.17
CA ARG A 63 -26.45 2.43 -3.01
C ARG A 63 -25.40 3.41 -3.58
N GLY A 64 -24.18 2.95 -3.80
CA GLY A 64 -23.09 3.78 -4.30
C GLY A 64 -22.58 4.78 -3.27
N CYS A 65 -21.82 5.77 -3.77
CA CYS A 65 -21.28 6.87 -2.98
C CYS A 65 -22.35 7.96 -2.83
N LEU A 66 -22.98 8.04 -1.66
CA LEU A 66 -24.02 9.03 -1.38
C LEU A 66 -23.45 10.34 -0.81
N SER A 67 -22.22 10.30 -0.29
CA SER A 67 -21.48 11.42 0.27
C SER A 67 -19.97 11.24 0.12
N GLU A 68 -19.20 12.31 0.34
CA GLU A 68 -17.73 12.25 0.28
C GLU A 68 -17.11 11.39 1.39
N ALA A 69 -17.81 11.26 2.53
CA ALA A 69 -17.42 10.43 3.66
C ALA A 69 -17.76 8.94 3.47
N ASP A 70 -18.49 8.58 2.41
CA ASP A 70 -18.77 7.18 2.11
C ASP A 70 -17.52 6.43 1.65
N ALA A 71 -17.62 5.11 1.69
CA ALA A 71 -16.59 4.20 1.19
C ALA A 71 -17.21 3.00 0.46
N ILE A 72 -16.40 2.40 -0.39
CA ILE A 72 -16.63 1.09 -0.98
C ILE A 72 -16.06 0.03 -0.05
N TYR A 73 -16.83 -1.02 0.18
CA TYR A 73 -16.49 -2.10 1.11
C TYR A 73 -16.13 -3.38 0.37
N GLY A 74 -15.11 -4.08 0.87
CA GLY A 74 -14.73 -5.42 0.48
C GLY A 74 -15.64 -6.50 1.10
N PRO A 75 -15.48 -7.77 0.68
CA PRO A 75 -16.34 -8.87 1.13
C PRO A 75 -16.22 -9.19 2.63
N ASP A 76 -15.14 -8.78 3.27
CA ASP A 76 -14.92 -8.88 4.71
C ASP A 76 -15.62 -7.77 5.51
N GLY A 77 -16.25 -6.82 4.82
CA GLY A 77 -16.89 -5.65 5.40
C GLY A 77 -15.91 -4.52 5.71
N CYS A 78 -14.64 -4.63 5.33
CA CYS A 78 -13.69 -3.54 5.48
C CYS A 78 -13.78 -2.55 4.32
N PRO A 79 -13.64 -1.24 4.57
CA PRO A 79 -13.55 -0.26 3.50
C PRO A 79 -12.24 -0.49 2.72
N VAL A 80 -12.35 -0.47 1.40
CA VAL A 80 -11.22 -0.63 0.47
C VAL A 80 -10.89 0.65 -0.28
N ARG A 81 -11.82 1.62 -0.29
CA ARG A 81 -11.68 2.90 -0.99
C ARG A 81 -12.68 3.93 -0.45
N LEU A 82 -12.24 5.16 -0.21
CA LEU A 82 -13.13 6.29 0.12
C LEU A 82 -13.78 6.84 -1.16
N CYS A 83 -14.94 7.49 -1.04
CA CYS A 83 -15.69 8.06 -2.16
C CYS A 83 -15.29 9.50 -2.51
N GLY A 84 -14.71 10.26 -1.58
CA GLY A 84 -14.32 11.67 -1.80
C GLY A 84 -13.19 11.87 -2.83
N ARG A 85 -13.23 12.99 -3.56
CA ARG A 85 -12.17 13.43 -4.49
C ARG A 85 -10.90 13.73 -3.69
N GLY A 86 -9.98 12.78 -3.64
CA GLY A 86 -8.78 12.83 -2.79
C GLY A 86 -8.48 11.50 -2.11
N SER A 87 -9.37 10.51 -2.23
CA SER A 87 -9.19 9.12 -1.81
C SER A 87 -8.06 8.42 -2.60
N GLY A 88 -6.80 8.80 -2.34
CA GLY A 88 -5.62 8.27 -3.00
C GLY A 88 -4.63 9.30 -3.55
N VAL A 89 -4.90 10.61 -3.45
CA VAL A 89 -3.95 11.66 -3.86
C VAL A 89 -3.47 12.39 -2.61
N ILE A 90 -2.24 12.11 -2.21
CA ILE A 90 -1.50 12.87 -1.19
C ILE A 90 -0.93 14.09 -1.90
N GLU A 91 -1.49 15.28 -1.68
CA GLU A 91 -0.80 16.52 -2.03
C GLU A 91 0.22 16.82 -0.92
N LEU A 92 1.51 16.73 -1.25
CA LEU A 92 2.57 17.21 -0.37
C LEU A 92 2.56 18.75 -0.37
N PRO A 93 2.82 19.40 0.78
CA PRO A 93 2.99 20.85 0.81
C PRO A 93 4.11 21.28 -0.13
N ALA A 94 3.87 22.34 -0.90
CA ALA A 94 4.89 22.95 -1.76
C ALA A 94 6.08 23.49 -0.92
N PRO A 95 7.31 23.44 -1.45
CA PRO A 95 8.52 23.86 -0.75
C PRO A 95 8.54 25.35 -0.40
#